data_AF-A0A9E6VW10-F1
#
_entry.id   AF-A0A9E6VW10-F1
#
_cell.length_a   1.000
_cell.length_b   1.000
_cell.length_c   1.000
_cell.angle_alpha   90.00
_cell.angle_beta   90.00
_cell.angle_gamma   90.00
#
_symmetry.space_group_name_H-M   'P 1'
#
loop_
_entity.id
_entity.type
_entity.pdbx_description
1 polymer ?
#
loop_
_entity_poly.entity_id
_entity_poly.type
_entity_poly.pdbx_seq_one_letter_code
_entity_poly.pdbx_strand_id
1 'polypeptide(L)'
;MSSEKDYLDEKPWYSYMGGVYKGKYPAYFNPADYDWVKQSEAEFGPFKIALEKYLNQLGDNLQPYFLRTLPSKPGGWKITTFYFWGKRVNESCDAAPEVEAYLKKIPGLLSASVSWLDPQTNIAPHYGDSNAMFRCHLGISIPEPFPACGLEVNGEKRGWEEGKWLLFCDAHYHSAWNNTDKPRYIIIADVIHPHFEKRRREICMNVHSLLRLQQIEMRHAFVSKLPGKVRGIIRRICKLGFEMGLLQPRQR
;
A
#
# COMPACT_ATOMS: atom_id res chain seq x y z
N MET A 1 -24.68 -7.36 -6.30
CA MET A 1 -23.21 -7.37 -6.30
C MET A 1 -22.77 -6.79 -7.63
N SER A 2 -22.02 -5.68 -7.61
CA SER A 2 -21.48 -5.08 -8.84
C SER A 2 -20.39 -6.01 -9.37
N SER A 3 -20.45 -6.34 -10.65
CA SER A 3 -19.46 -7.22 -11.28
C SER A 3 -18.24 -6.41 -11.70
N GLU A 4 -17.05 -7.02 -11.80
CA GLU A 4 -15.83 -6.33 -12.29
C GLU A 4 -16.02 -5.59 -13.63
N LYS A 5 -17.04 -5.96 -14.41
CA LYS A 5 -17.38 -5.33 -15.68
C LYS A 5 -17.94 -3.92 -15.54
N ASP A 6 -18.49 -3.56 -14.38
CA ASP A 6 -19.25 -2.32 -14.19
C ASP A 6 -18.37 -1.07 -14.14
N TYR A 7 -17.05 -1.25 -14.05
CA TYR A 7 -16.06 -0.19 -13.89
C TYR A 7 -14.81 -0.34 -14.79
N LEU A 8 -14.90 -1.16 -15.85
CA LEU A 8 -13.84 -1.27 -16.86
C LEU A 8 -13.65 0.00 -17.72
N ASP A 9 -14.63 0.91 -17.69
CA ASP A 9 -14.59 2.20 -18.39
C ASP A 9 -13.84 3.29 -17.61
N GLU A 10 -13.49 3.04 -16.35
CA GLU A 10 -12.81 4.03 -15.51
C GLU A 10 -11.39 4.35 -15.99
N LYS A 11 -11.06 5.65 -15.94
CA LYS A 11 -9.70 6.13 -16.15
C LYS A 11 -8.93 6.11 -14.82
N PRO A 12 -7.59 6.01 -14.84
CA PRO A 12 -6.79 6.17 -13.64
C PRO A 12 -7.02 7.55 -13.05
N TRP A 13 -7.50 7.55 -11.82
CA TRP A 13 -7.49 8.69 -10.92
C TRP A 13 -6.17 8.68 -10.15
N TYR A 14 -5.65 9.86 -9.85
CA TYR A 14 -4.50 10.01 -8.96
C TYR A 14 -4.79 11.12 -7.95
N SER A 15 -4.33 10.95 -6.71
CA SER A 15 -4.60 11.92 -5.63
C SER A 15 -4.09 13.34 -5.92
N TYR A 16 -3.03 13.48 -6.73
CA TYR A 16 -2.54 14.80 -7.14
C TYR A 16 -3.43 15.54 -8.14
N MET A 17 -4.42 14.88 -8.75
CA MET A 17 -5.37 15.53 -9.66
C MET A 17 -6.32 16.48 -8.91
N GLY A 18 -6.35 16.39 -7.58
CA GLY A 18 -7.24 17.16 -6.72
C GLY A 18 -8.65 16.56 -6.67
N GLY A 19 -9.38 16.93 -5.63
CA GLY A 19 -10.71 16.40 -5.35
C GLY A 19 -10.69 15.00 -4.72
N VAL A 20 -11.88 14.51 -4.38
CA VAL A 20 -12.12 13.18 -3.84
C VAL A 20 -12.33 12.21 -5.00
N TYR A 21 -11.89 10.96 -4.87
CA TYR A 21 -12.26 9.92 -5.83
C TYR A 21 -13.79 9.74 -5.83
N LYS A 22 -14.42 9.80 -7.01
CA LYS A 22 -15.87 9.66 -7.23
C LYS A 22 -16.20 8.54 -8.20
N GLY A 23 -15.28 7.58 -8.35
CA GLY A 23 -15.52 6.41 -9.21
C GLY A 23 -16.51 5.43 -8.57
N LYS A 24 -16.78 4.35 -9.30
CA LYS A 24 -17.80 3.35 -9.03
C LYS A 24 -17.26 2.14 -8.27
N TYR A 25 -15.95 2.05 -8.05
CA TYR A 25 -15.36 0.92 -7.33
C TYR A 25 -16.01 0.77 -5.95
N PRO A 26 -16.29 -0.47 -5.50
CA PRO A 26 -16.77 -0.70 -4.15
C PRO A 26 -15.70 -0.33 -3.11
N ALA A 27 -16.12 -0.17 -1.85
CA ALA A 27 -15.16 -0.03 -0.75
C ALA A 27 -14.25 -1.26 -0.69
N TYR A 28 -14.85 -2.44 -0.71
CA TYR A 28 -14.17 -3.73 -0.65
C TYR A 28 -14.56 -4.62 -1.83
N PHE A 29 -13.57 -5.31 -2.38
CA PHE A 29 -13.76 -6.36 -3.36
C PHE A 29 -13.91 -7.70 -2.65
N ASN A 30 -14.58 -8.68 -3.29
CA ASN A 30 -14.72 -10.01 -2.75
C ASN A 30 -13.46 -10.84 -3.07
N PRO A 31 -12.67 -11.26 -2.06
CA PRO A 31 -11.43 -12.01 -2.31
C PRO A 31 -11.66 -13.34 -3.06
N ALA A 32 -12.85 -13.93 -2.93
CA ALA A 32 -13.20 -15.20 -3.59
C ALA A 32 -13.29 -15.11 -5.12
N ASP A 33 -13.39 -13.89 -5.67
CA ASP A 33 -13.44 -13.62 -7.11
C ASP A 33 -12.05 -13.72 -7.77
N TYR A 34 -10.99 -13.89 -6.98
CA TYR A 34 -9.60 -13.88 -7.44
C TYR A 34 -8.88 -15.19 -7.10
N ASP A 35 -8.54 -16.00 -8.10
CA ASP A 35 -7.93 -17.33 -7.88
C ASP A 35 -6.58 -17.27 -7.14
N TRP A 36 -5.80 -16.22 -7.40
CA TRP A 36 -4.51 -16.02 -6.74
C TRP A 36 -4.64 -15.86 -5.22
N VAL A 37 -5.78 -15.33 -4.73
CA VAL A 37 -6.06 -15.20 -3.30
C VAL A 37 -6.09 -16.59 -2.67
N LYS A 38 -6.90 -17.51 -3.19
CA LYS A 38 -7.03 -18.87 -2.65
C LYS A 38 -5.69 -19.62 -2.63
N GLN A 39 -4.92 -19.50 -3.71
CA GLN A 39 -3.59 -20.11 -3.81
C GLN A 39 -2.60 -19.52 -2.80
N SER A 40 -2.60 -18.20 -2.65
CA SER A 40 -1.79 -17.47 -1.69
C SER A 40 -2.15 -17.80 -0.23
N GLU A 41 -3.44 -17.96 0.10
CA GLU A 41 -3.87 -18.36 1.44
C GLU A 41 -3.47 -19.80 1.77
N ALA A 42 -3.48 -20.72 0.80
CA ALA A 42 -3.06 -22.11 1.00
C ALA A 42 -1.57 -22.24 1.37
N GLU A 43 -0.75 -21.27 0.94
CA GLU A 43 0.69 -21.19 1.25
C GLU A 43 1.00 -20.35 2.50
N PHE A 44 -0.01 -19.88 3.22
CA PHE A 44 0.15 -18.94 4.34
C PHE A 44 1.06 -19.47 5.45
N GLY A 45 0.95 -20.75 5.83
CA GLY A 45 1.73 -21.32 6.93
C GLY A 45 3.25 -21.21 6.72
N PRO A 46 3.82 -21.81 5.65
CA PRO A 46 5.23 -21.66 5.31
C PRO A 46 5.66 -20.20 5.14
N PHE A 47 4.81 -19.38 4.53
CA PHE A 47 5.07 -17.96 4.35
C PHE A 47 5.20 -17.20 5.68
N LYS A 48 4.28 -17.43 6.63
CA LYS A 48 4.29 -16.80 7.95
C LYS A 48 5.57 -17.13 8.71
N ILE A 49 6.00 -18.40 8.68
CA ILE A 49 7.26 -18.84 9.33
C ILE A 49 8.47 -18.10 8.75
N ALA A 50 8.56 -18.03 7.42
CA ALA A 50 9.65 -17.31 6.74
C ALA A 50 9.64 -15.81 7.08
N LEU A 51 8.45 -15.21 7.11
CA LEU A 51 8.28 -13.81 7.44
C LEU A 51 8.66 -13.51 8.90
N GLU A 52 8.22 -14.33 9.86
CA GLU A 52 8.58 -14.18 11.28
C GLU A 52 10.09 -14.30 11.49
N LYS A 53 10.75 -15.23 10.80
CA LYS A 53 12.22 -15.35 10.80
C LYS A 53 12.88 -14.04 10.34
N TYR A 54 12.40 -13.46 9.24
CA TYR A 54 12.91 -12.19 8.72
C TYR A 54 12.68 -11.02 9.68
N LEU A 55 11.47 -10.92 10.27
CA LEU A 55 11.15 -9.87 11.24
C LEU A 55 12.01 -9.97 12.50
N ASN A 56 12.28 -11.19 12.97
CA ASN A 56 13.18 -11.41 14.10
C ASN A 56 14.63 -11.00 13.77
N GLN A 57 15.09 -11.19 12.53
CA GLN A 57 16.40 -10.73 12.08
C GLN A 57 16.48 -9.21 11.98
N LEU A 58 15.41 -8.55 11.53
CA LEU A 58 15.34 -7.09 11.48
C LEU A 58 15.34 -6.48 12.89
N GLY A 59 14.67 -7.12 13.86
CA GLY A 59 14.50 -6.60 15.21
C GLY A 59 13.89 -5.19 15.18
N ASP A 60 14.51 -4.25 15.90
CA ASP A 60 14.04 -2.86 16.00
C ASP A 60 14.36 -1.99 14.77
N ASN A 61 14.97 -2.54 13.71
CA ASN A 61 15.36 -1.78 12.52
C ASN A 61 14.19 -1.42 11.59
N LEU A 62 12.94 -1.71 11.97
CA LEU A 62 11.76 -1.34 11.20
C LEU A 62 11.63 0.18 11.12
N GLN A 63 11.49 0.67 9.88
CA GLN A 63 11.51 2.10 9.63
C GLN A 63 10.11 2.70 9.83
N PRO A 64 10.00 3.87 10.48
CA PRO A 64 8.73 4.60 10.54
C PRO A 64 8.20 4.90 9.14
N TYR A 65 6.89 4.81 8.97
CA TYR A 65 6.22 5.24 7.75
C TYR A 65 6.54 6.70 7.44
N PHE A 66 6.70 7.02 6.15
CA PHE A 66 7.25 8.31 5.74
C PHE A 66 6.33 9.50 6.09
N LEU A 67 5.00 9.31 6.06
CA LEU A 67 4.03 10.29 6.54
C LEU A 67 3.83 10.16 8.06
N ARG A 68 4.75 10.76 8.81
CA ARG A 68 4.78 10.68 10.28
C ARG A 68 3.58 11.30 11.00
N THR A 69 2.78 12.09 10.29
CA THR A 69 1.57 12.75 10.83
C THR A 69 0.31 11.89 10.73
N LEU A 70 0.35 10.77 9.99
CA LEU A 70 -0.80 9.87 9.89
C LEU A 70 -1.04 9.05 11.17
N PRO A 71 -0.04 8.38 11.77
CA PRO A 71 -0.29 7.65 13.00
C PRO A 71 -0.52 8.62 14.18
N SER A 72 -1.47 8.29 15.05
CA SER A 72 -1.77 9.04 16.29
C SER A 72 -0.59 9.08 17.25
N LYS A 73 0.30 8.08 17.18
CA LYS A 73 1.58 8.04 17.86
C LYS A 73 2.70 8.24 16.85
N PRO A 74 3.55 9.27 16.99
CA PRO A 74 4.71 9.44 16.12
C PRO A 74 5.60 8.19 16.10
N GLY A 75 5.82 7.62 14.91
CA GLY A 75 6.57 6.37 14.76
C GLY A 75 5.81 5.09 15.09
N GLY A 76 4.53 5.18 15.48
CA GLY A 76 3.68 4.03 15.81
C GLY A 76 3.24 3.18 14.61
N TRP A 77 3.50 3.65 13.39
CA TRP A 77 3.34 2.89 12.17
C TRP A 77 4.69 2.71 11.50
N LYS A 78 5.14 1.46 11.36
CA LYS A 78 6.43 1.08 10.81
C LYS A 78 6.24 0.12 9.64
N ILE A 79 7.16 0.16 8.68
CA ILE A 79 7.15 -0.71 7.50
C ILE A 79 8.55 -1.24 7.18
N THR A 80 8.57 -2.40 6.52
CA THR A 80 9.70 -2.85 5.70
C THR A 80 9.17 -3.28 4.34
N THR A 81 9.88 -2.95 3.28
CA THR A 81 9.38 -3.03 1.89
C THR A 81 10.18 -4.03 1.08
N PHE A 82 9.49 -4.89 0.33
CA PHE A 82 10.05 -5.84 -0.62
C PHE A 82 9.91 -5.33 -2.07
N TYR A 83 8.76 -4.74 -2.37
CA TYR A 83 8.48 -4.14 -3.68
C TYR A 83 7.90 -2.76 -3.49
N PHE A 84 8.35 -1.81 -4.31
CA PHE A 84 7.88 -0.44 -4.27
C PHE A 84 7.61 0.07 -5.68
N TRP A 85 6.33 0.07 -6.05
CA TRP A 85 5.83 0.61 -7.32
C TRP A 85 6.60 0.11 -8.55
N GLY A 86 6.65 -1.21 -8.71
CA GLY A 86 7.29 -1.92 -9.82
C GLY A 86 8.81 -2.06 -9.69
N LYS A 87 9.40 -1.70 -8.55
CA LYS A 87 10.82 -1.92 -8.24
C LYS A 87 10.98 -2.89 -7.08
N ARG A 88 11.86 -3.88 -7.26
CA ARG A 88 12.33 -4.78 -6.19
C ARG A 88 13.27 -4.02 -5.25
N VAL A 89 13.08 -4.14 -3.95
CA VAL A 89 14.01 -3.68 -2.91
C VAL A 89 14.97 -4.83 -2.63
N ASN A 90 16.22 -4.70 -3.08
CA ASN A 90 17.15 -5.82 -3.07
C ASN A 90 17.48 -6.26 -1.65
N GLU A 91 17.69 -5.32 -0.74
CA GLU A 91 18.08 -5.58 0.64
C GLU A 91 17.08 -6.50 1.36
N SER A 92 15.80 -6.18 1.31
CA SER A 92 14.74 -6.99 1.95
C SER A 92 14.52 -8.31 1.23
N CYS A 93 14.48 -8.30 -0.10
CA CYS A 93 14.23 -9.51 -0.87
C CYS A 93 15.39 -10.51 -0.79
N ASP A 94 16.64 -10.04 -0.79
CA ASP A 94 17.83 -10.89 -0.65
C ASP A 94 17.96 -11.43 0.78
N ALA A 95 17.51 -10.68 1.79
CA ALA A 95 17.48 -11.12 3.18
C ALA A 95 16.39 -12.15 3.48
N ALA A 96 15.29 -12.17 2.71
CA ALA A 96 14.17 -13.10 2.90
C ALA A 96 13.66 -13.65 1.55
N PRO A 97 14.44 -14.52 0.88
CA PRO A 97 14.11 -15.03 -0.45
C PRO A 97 12.84 -15.88 -0.46
N GLU A 98 12.50 -16.58 0.63
CA GLU A 98 11.25 -17.35 0.73
C GLU A 98 10.02 -16.44 0.82
N VAL A 99 10.14 -15.29 1.49
CA VAL A 99 9.10 -14.24 1.51
C VAL A 99 8.95 -13.67 0.10
N GLU A 100 10.06 -13.37 -0.58
CA GLU A 100 10.02 -12.90 -1.97
C GLU A 100 9.37 -13.93 -2.90
N ALA A 101 9.69 -15.23 -2.76
CA ALA A 101 9.15 -16.30 -3.58
C ALA A 101 7.62 -16.40 -3.47
N TYR A 102 7.07 -16.20 -2.27
CA TYR A 102 5.63 -16.09 -2.05
C TYR A 102 5.05 -14.86 -2.76
N LEU A 103 5.65 -13.68 -2.54
CA LEU A 103 5.16 -12.41 -3.11
C LEU A 103 5.15 -12.43 -4.65
N LYS A 104 6.15 -13.06 -5.29
CA LYS A 104 6.24 -13.20 -6.75
C LYS A 104 5.07 -13.97 -7.39
N LYS A 105 4.33 -14.78 -6.61
CA LYS A 105 3.16 -15.52 -7.09
C LYS A 105 1.90 -14.64 -7.17
N ILE A 106 1.91 -13.47 -6.53
CA ILE A 106 0.79 -12.52 -6.61
C ILE A 106 0.81 -11.87 -8.00
N PRO A 107 -0.20 -12.11 -8.85
CA PRO A 107 -0.25 -11.52 -10.17
C PRO A 107 -0.40 -10.01 -10.02
N GLY A 108 0.17 -9.25 -10.97
CA GLY A 108 -0.09 -7.82 -10.96
C GLY A 108 0.70 -7.01 -9.91
N LEU A 109 1.50 -7.64 -9.04
CA LEU A 109 2.14 -6.98 -7.88
C LEU A 109 2.92 -5.71 -8.29
N LEU A 110 2.61 -4.60 -7.63
CA LEU A 110 3.30 -3.32 -7.77
C LEU A 110 4.13 -3.00 -6.54
N SER A 111 3.55 -3.19 -5.36
CA SER A 111 4.21 -2.94 -4.08
C SER A 111 3.90 -4.06 -3.10
N ALA A 112 4.79 -4.30 -2.16
CA ALA A 112 4.58 -5.20 -1.04
C ALA A 112 5.45 -4.75 0.14
N SER A 113 4.81 -4.51 1.27
CA SER A 113 5.47 -4.15 2.54
C SER A 113 4.84 -4.91 3.69
N VAL A 114 5.65 -5.26 4.69
CA VAL A 114 5.13 -5.62 6.01
C VAL A 114 4.76 -4.33 6.72
N SER A 115 3.58 -4.27 7.30
CA SER A 115 3.11 -3.14 8.10
C SER A 115 2.92 -3.57 9.54
N TRP A 116 3.67 -2.91 10.42
CA TRP A 116 3.54 -3.00 11.87
C TRP A 116 2.77 -1.78 12.38
N LEU A 117 1.68 -2.01 13.12
CA LEU A 117 0.98 -0.96 13.85
C LEU A 117 1.10 -1.19 15.37
N ASP A 118 1.76 -0.27 16.07
CA ASP A 118 2.02 -0.34 17.51
C ASP A 118 0.70 -0.41 18.31
N PRO A 119 0.71 -0.96 19.54
CA PRO A 119 -0.44 -0.95 20.44
C PRO A 119 -1.05 0.43 20.59
N GLN A 120 -2.37 0.51 20.72
CA GLN A 120 -3.13 1.76 20.92
C GLN A 120 -2.78 2.85 19.87
N THR A 121 -2.69 2.48 18.60
CA THR A 121 -2.32 3.40 17.51
C THR A 121 -3.37 3.42 16.41
N ASN A 122 -3.74 4.62 15.97
CA ASN A 122 -4.71 4.86 14.91
C ASN A 122 -4.02 5.55 13.74
N ILE A 123 -4.32 5.14 12.51
CA ILE A 123 -3.90 5.82 11.29
C ILE A 123 -5.03 6.76 10.90
N ALA A 124 -4.74 8.06 10.88
CA ALA A 124 -5.69 9.10 10.52
C ALA A 124 -6.28 8.84 9.14
N PRO A 125 -7.56 9.19 8.92
CA PRO A 125 -8.20 8.98 7.63
C PRO A 125 -7.52 9.72 6.48
N HIS A 126 -7.27 9.03 5.37
CA HIS A 126 -6.54 9.54 4.21
C HIS A 126 -6.99 8.88 2.90
N TYR A 127 -6.35 9.26 1.80
CA TYR A 127 -6.56 8.72 0.46
C TYR A 127 -5.28 8.09 -0.07
N GLY A 128 -5.45 7.06 -0.88
CA GLY A 128 -4.41 6.37 -1.61
C GLY A 128 -3.85 7.16 -2.79
N ASP A 129 -2.92 6.52 -3.51
CA ASP A 129 -2.22 7.16 -4.62
C ASP A 129 -3.04 7.16 -5.92
N SER A 130 -3.84 6.11 -6.16
CA SER A 130 -4.61 5.92 -7.39
C SER A 130 -5.73 4.89 -7.21
N ASN A 131 -6.72 4.87 -8.10
CA ASN A 131 -7.66 3.74 -8.23
C ASN A 131 -7.11 2.64 -9.15
N ALA A 132 -5.87 2.72 -9.61
CA ALA A 132 -5.36 1.80 -10.62
C ALA A 132 -4.98 0.41 -10.08
N MET A 133 -5.08 0.21 -8.77
CA MET A 133 -4.77 -1.02 -8.07
C MET A 133 -5.85 -1.36 -7.04
N PHE A 134 -5.92 -2.64 -6.71
CA PHE A 134 -6.41 -3.10 -5.43
C PHE A 134 -5.34 -2.82 -4.38
N ARG A 135 -5.73 -2.30 -3.21
CA ARG A 135 -4.92 -2.48 -2.01
C ARG A 135 -5.38 -3.74 -1.30
N CYS A 136 -4.43 -4.65 -1.10
CA CYS A 136 -4.65 -5.96 -0.53
C CYS A 136 -3.95 -6.03 0.83
N HIS A 137 -4.66 -6.43 1.88
CA HIS A 137 -4.09 -6.70 3.19
C HIS A 137 -4.18 -8.18 3.55
N LEU A 138 -3.06 -8.85 3.81
CA LEU A 138 -3.02 -10.20 4.38
C LEU A 138 -2.76 -10.12 5.87
N GLY A 139 -3.64 -10.71 6.70
CA GLY A 139 -3.42 -10.80 8.14
C GLY A 139 -2.26 -11.74 8.49
N ILE A 140 -1.25 -11.24 9.21
CA ILE A 140 -0.09 -12.06 9.63
C ILE A 140 -0.18 -12.41 11.12
N SER A 141 -0.32 -11.38 11.95
CA SER A 141 -0.57 -11.53 13.38
C SER A 141 -1.55 -10.45 13.81
N ILE A 142 -2.75 -10.88 14.16
CA ILE A 142 -3.87 -9.99 14.50
C ILE A 142 -4.21 -10.24 15.97
N PRO A 143 -3.82 -9.33 16.88
CA PRO A 143 -3.86 -9.59 18.32
C PRO A 143 -5.28 -9.82 18.86
N GLU A 144 -6.24 -9.09 18.31
CA GLU A 144 -7.67 -9.30 18.55
C GLU A 144 -8.45 -9.00 17.26
N PRO A 145 -9.57 -9.69 17.02
CA PRO A 145 -10.41 -9.47 15.85
C PRO A 145 -11.11 -8.10 15.91
N PHE A 146 -11.91 -7.81 14.89
CA PHE A 146 -12.84 -6.68 14.93
C PHE A 146 -13.74 -6.76 16.17
N PRO A 147 -13.99 -5.64 16.88
CA PRO A 147 -13.68 -4.26 16.53
C PRO A 147 -12.35 -3.71 17.08
N ALA A 148 -11.55 -4.50 17.80
CA ALA A 148 -10.33 -4.00 18.46
C ALA A 148 -9.22 -3.64 17.45
N CYS A 149 -9.04 -4.47 16.42
CA CYS A 149 -8.30 -4.11 15.21
C CYS A 149 -9.27 -3.94 14.04
N GLY A 150 -9.20 -2.82 13.32
CA GLY A 150 -10.06 -2.63 12.16
C GLY A 150 -9.56 -1.63 11.12
N LEU A 151 -10.24 -1.69 9.99
CA LEU A 151 -10.06 -0.86 8.80
C LEU A 151 -11.44 -0.31 8.42
N GLU A 152 -11.49 0.97 8.10
CA GLU A 152 -12.67 1.61 7.51
C GLU A 152 -12.31 2.11 6.11
N VAL A 153 -13.14 1.77 5.12
CA VAL A 153 -13.00 2.22 3.74
C VAL A 153 -14.36 2.69 3.26
N ASN A 154 -14.47 3.96 2.85
CA ASN A 154 -15.72 4.54 2.36
C ASN A 154 -16.94 4.32 3.30
N GLY A 155 -16.72 4.36 4.61
CA GLY A 155 -17.76 4.14 5.63
C GLY A 155 -18.05 2.67 5.97
N GLU A 156 -17.51 1.72 5.22
CA GLU A 156 -17.60 0.29 5.53
C GLU A 156 -16.44 -0.15 6.43
N LYS A 157 -16.74 -0.86 7.54
CA LYS A 157 -15.74 -1.32 8.51
C LYS A 157 -15.53 -2.83 8.44
N ARG A 158 -14.28 -3.27 8.45
CA ARG A 158 -13.88 -4.70 8.50
C ARG A 158 -12.71 -4.92 9.45
N GLY A 159 -12.56 -6.16 9.94
CA GLY A 159 -11.37 -6.63 10.64
C GLY A 159 -10.52 -7.53 9.75
N TRP A 160 -9.28 -7.76 10.19
CA TRP A 160 -8.41 -8.77 9.58
C TRP A 160 -8.62 -10.13 10.24
N GLU A 161 -8.40 -11.18 9.46
CA GLU A 161 -8.23 -12.55 9.95
C GLU A 161 -6.84 -13.04 9.52
N GLU A 162 -6.17 -13.81 10.37
CA GLU A 162 -4.86 -14.36 10.03
C GLU A 162 -4.97 -15.31 8.83
N GLY A 163 -4.06 -15.14 7.87
CA GLY A 163 -4.03 -15.93 6.64
C GLY A 163 -5.13 -15.59 5.65
N LYS A 164 -5.90 -14.53 5.87
CA LYS A 164 -6.96 -14.06 4.97
C LYS A 164 -6.67 -12.71 4.37
N TRP A 165 -7.05 -12.55 3.11
CA TRP A 165 -6.93 -11.30 2.38
C TRP A 165 -8.17 -10.40 2.53
N LEU A 166 -7.94 -9.11 2.74
CA LEU A 166 -8.89 -8.04 2.47
C LEU A 166 -8.46 -7.29 1.23
N LEU A 167 -9.35 -7.14 0.24
CA LEU A 167 -9.11 -6.34 -0.97
C LEU A 167 -10.00 -5.12 -0.94
N PHE A 168 -9.44 -3.93 -1.14
CA PHE A 168 -10.19 -2.67 -1.11
C PHE A 168 -9.61 -1.64 -2.06
N CYS A 169 -10.42 -0.63 -2.38
CA CYS A 169 -9.96 0.52 -3.15
C CYS A 169 -9.48 1.61 -2.19
N ASP A 170 -8.16 1.80 -2.08
CA ASP A 170 -7.58 2.83 -1.20
C ASP A 170 -7.72 4.25 -1.77
N ALA A 171 -8.17 4.41 -3.01
CA ALA A 171 -8.57 5.71 -3.54
C ALA A 171 -9.79 6.29 -2.81
N HIS A 172 -10.59 5.45 -2.15
CA HIS A 172 -11.62 5.89 -1.21
C HIS A 172 -11.00 6.38 0.11
N TYR A 173 -11.73 7.22 0.82
CA TYR A 173 -11.30 7.67 2.15
C TYR A 173 -11.24 6.48 3.10
N HIS A 174 -10.09 6.28 3.76
CA HIS A 174 -9.88 5.12 4.60
C HIS A 174 -9.00 5.40 5.81
N SER A 175 -9.19 4.62 6.87
CA SER A 175 -8.46 4.71 8.14
C SER A 175 -8.31 3.32 8.76
N ALA A 176 -7.36 3.17 9.68
CA ALA A 176 -7.12 1.89 10.37
C ALA A 176 -6.77 2.12 11.83
N TRP A 177 -7.03 1.13 12.69
CA TRP A 177 -6.73 1.21 14.11
C TRP A 177 -6.26 -0.13 14.68
N ASN A 178 -5.45 -0.02 15.74
CA ASN A 178 -5.10 -1.09 16.65
C ASN A 178 -5.33 -0.60 18.09
N ASN A 179 -6.47 -0.97 18.68
CA ASN A 179 -6.83 -0.63 20.06
C ASN A 179 -6.46 -1.74 21.06
N THR A 180 -5.57 -2.65 20.68
CA THR A 180 -5.09 -3.72 21.58
C THR A 180 -3.81 -3.33 22.31
N ASP A 181 -3.35 -4.17 23.21
CA ASP A 181 -2.08 -4.04 23.95
C ASP A 181 -0.88 -4.66 23.21
N LYS A 182 -1.11 -5.27 22.04
CA LYS A 182 -0.10 -5.96 21.23
C LYS A 182 0.03 -5.34 19.84
N PRO A 183 1.20 -5.44 19.19
CA PRO A 183 1.38 -4.99 17.82
C PRO A 183 0.55 -5.82 16.84
N ARG A 184 0.10 -5.17 15.75
CA ARG A 184 -0.61 -5.83 14.64
C ARG A 184 0.25 -5.84 13.38
N TYR A 185 0.41 -7.02 12.79
CA TYR A 185 1.18 -7.25 11.57
C TYR A 185 0.30 -7.67 10.41
N ILE A 186 0.46 -6.99 9.28
CA ILE A 186 -0.16 -7.35 8.00
C ILE A 186 0.87 -7.23 6.87
N ILE A 187 0.62 -7.89 5.74
CA ILE A 187 1.21 -7.46 4.46
C ILE A 187 0.29 -6.43 3.84
N ILE A 188 0.84 -5.33 3.35
CA ILE A 188 0.19 -4.41 2.42
C ILE A 188 0.76 -4.71 1.05
N ALA A 189 -0.08 -5.11 0.11
CA ALA A 189 0.29 -5.33 -1.28
C ALA A 189 -0.61 -4.51 -2.20
N ASP A 190 -0.01 -3.76 -3.12
CA ASP A 190 -0.76 -3.10 -4.18
C ASP A 190 -0.71 -3.96 -5.44
N VAL A 191 -1.88 -4.41 -5.92
CA VAL A 191 -2.03 -5.29 -7.09
C VAL A 191 -2.74 -4.50 -8.19
N ILE A 192 -2.10 -4.33 -9.35
CA ILE A 192 -2.72 -3.57 -10.44
C ILE A 192 -4.00 -4.26 -10.94
N HIS A 193 -5.03 -3.46 -11.25
CA HIS A 193 -6.21 -4.02 -11.91
C HIS A 193 -5.83 -4.58 -13.29
N PRO A 194 -6.37 -5.75 -13.69
CA PRO A 194 -6.06 -6.35 -15.00
C PRO A 194 -6.31 -5.41 -16.19
N HIS A 195 -7.35 -4.57 -16.12
CA HIS A 195 -7.67 -3.62 -17.19
C HIS A 195 -6.66 -2.47 -17.32
N PHE A 196 -5.89 -2.19 -16.27
CA PHE A 196 -4.80 -1.22 -16.25
C PHE A 196 -3.41 -1.83 -16.46
N GLU A 197 -3.28 -3.15 -16.59
CA GLU A 197 -2.00 -3.86 -16.74
C GLU A 197 -1.14 -3.30 -17.88
N LYS A 198 -1.75 -3.01 -19.03
CA LYS A 198 -1.05 -2.42 -20.19
C LYS A 198 -0.46 -1.03 -19.91
N ARG A 199 -0.93 -0.35 -18.85
CA ARG A 199 -0.49 0.97 -18.40
C ARG A 199 0.39 0.91 -17.15
N ARG A 200 0.81 -0.30 -16.71
CA ARG A 200 1.65 -0.53 -15.52
C ARG A 200 2.79 0.49 -15.38
N ARG A 201 3.62 0.62 -16.42
CA ARG A 201 4.78 1.54 -16.39
C ARG A 201 4.32 2.99 -16.16
N GLU A 202 3.33 3.45 -16.90
CA GLU A 202 2.78 4.80 -16.78
C GLU A 202 2.26 5.07 -15.35
N ILE A 203 1.50 4.12 -14.80
CA ILE A 203 0.95 4.20 -13.44
C ILE A 203 2.07 4.29 -12.41
N CYS A 204 3.06 3.40 -12.47
CA CYS A 204 4.21 3.46 -11.56
C CYS A 204 4.94 4.80 -11.66
N MET A 205 5.17 5.32 -12.87
CA MET A 205 5.85 6.62 -13.06
C MET A 205 5.04 7.79 -12.49
N ASN A 206 3.71 7.77 -12.66
CA ASN A 206 2.83 8.77 -12.09
C ASN A 206 2.88 8.74 -10.55
N VAL A 207 2.83 7.56 -9.93
CA VAL A 207 2.93 7.42 -8.48
C VAL A 207 4.32 7.80 -7.96
N HIS A 208 5.40 7.33 -8.57
CA HIS A 208 6.76 7.76 -8.20
C HIS A 208 6.94 9.27 -8.26
N SER A 209 6.38 9.93 -9.29
CA SER A 209 6.42 11.38 -9.42
C SER A 209 5.66 12.10 -8.31
N LEU A 210 4.52 11.55 -7.87
CA LEU A 210 3.72 12.05 -6.76
C LEU A 210 4.50 11.93 -5.44
N LEU A 211 5.01 10.74 -5.14
CA LEU A 211 5.75 10.48 -3.91
C LEU A 211 7.04 11.30 -3.85
N ARG A 212 7.70 11.54 -5.00
CA ARG A 212 8.86 12.44 -5.07
C ARG A 212 8.46 13.89 -4.77
N LEU A 213 7.34 14.38 -5.29
CA LEU A 213 6.85 15.72 -4.95
C LEU A 213 6.57 15.85 -3.45
N GLN A 214 5.89 14.87 -2.84
CA GLN A 214 5.64 14.85 -1.39
C GLN A 214 6.96 14.87 -0.58
N GLN A 215 7.97 14.10 -1.00
CA GLN A 215 9.29 14.13 -0.37
C GLN A 215 9.97 15.50 -0.47
N ILE A 216 9.85 16.17 -1.61
CA ILE A 216 10.36 17.53 -1.80
C ILE A 216 9.62 18.49 -0.87
N GLU A 217 8.29 18.39 -0.76
CA GLU A 217 7.47 19.25 0.11
C GLU A 217 7.79 19.06 1.59
N MET A 218 8.03 17.82 2.02
CA MET A 218 8.48 17.53 3.39
C MET A 218 9.88 18.09 3.69
N ARG A 219 10.78 18.07 2.69
CA ARG A 219 12.14 18.62 2.83
C ARG A 219 12.18 20.14 2.74
N HIS A 220 11.28 20.72 1.95
CA HIS A 220 11.24 22.13 1.61
C HIS A 220 9.81 22.65 1.74
N ALA A 221 9.42 23.03 2.95
CA ALA A 221 8.04 23.40 3.30
C ALA A 221 7.45 24.57 2.48
N PHE A 222 8.27 25.38 1.80
CA PHE A 222 7.75 26.41 0.89
C PHE A 222 7.13 25.83 -0.38
N VAL A 223 7.53 24.62 -0.80
CA VAL A 223 7.03 23.96 -2.02
C VAL A 223 5.55 23.60 -1.88
N SER A 224 5.09 23.22 -0.68
CA SER A 224 3.68 22.92 -0.44
C SER A 224 2.79 24.18 -0.53
N LYS A 225 3.36 25.38 -0.37
CA LYS A 225 2.68 26.67 -0.50
C LYS A 225 2.62 27.19 -1.95
N LEU A 226 3.32 26.55 -2.89
CA LEU A 226 3.31 26.96 -4.29
C LEU A 226 1.95 26.68 -4.94
N PRO A 227 1.56 27.48 -5.97
CA PRO A 227 0.33 27.22 -6.72
C PRO A 227 0.32 25.80 -7.30
N GLY A 228 -0.86 25.17 -7.35
CA GLY A 228 -1.01 23.78 -7.82
C GLY A 228 -0.45 23.54 -9.23
N LYS A 229 -0.53 24.54 -10.12
CA LYS A 229 0.08 24.49 -11.47
C LYS A 229 1.61 24.35 -11.42
N VAL A 230 2.26 25.07 -10.51
CA VAL A 230 3.73 25.03 -10.32
C VAL A 230 4.13 23.68 -9.73
N ARG A 231 3.43 23.21 -8.69
CA ARG A 231 3.63 21.87 -8.12
C ARG A 231 3.46 20.78 -9.17
N GLY A 232 2.48 20.93 -10.07
CA GLY A 232 2.25 20.05 -11.21
C GLY A 232 3.35 20.08 -12.28
N ILE A 233 4.10 21.18 -12.43
CA ILE A 233 5.30 21.24 -13.28
C ILE A 233 6.44 20.46 -12.61
N ILE A 234 6.71 20.72 -11.32
CA ILE A 234 7.74 19.99 -10.55
C ILE A 234 7.51 18.48 -10.65
N ARG A 235 6.27 18.03 -10.43
CA ARG A 235 5.90 16.61 -10.57
C ARG A 235 6.20 16.06 -11.96
N ARG A 236 5.84 16.77 -13.03
CA ARG A 236 6.09 16.32 -14.41
C ARG A 236 7.58 16.23 -14.73
N ILE A 237 8.40 17.15 -14.21
CA ILE A 237 9.86 17.07 -14.30
C ILE A 237 10.38 15.82 -13.57
N CYS A 238 9.89 15.56 -12.35
CA CYS A 238 10.24 14.32 -11.63
C CYS A 238 9.83 13.07 -12.42
N LYS A 239 8.65 13.06 -13.03
CA LYS A 239 8.18 11.95 -13.87
C LYS A 239 9.15 11.68 -15.02
N LEU A 240 9.52 12.72 -15.78
CA LEU A 240 10.48 12.61 -16.88
C LEU A 240 11.84 12.07 -16.38
N GLY A 241 12.29 12.54 -15.22
CA GLY A 241 13.51 12.03 -14.59
C GLY A 241 13.45 10.53 -14.30
N PHE A 242 12.32 10.00 -13.81
CA PHE A 242 12.15 8.55 -13.63
C PHE A 242 12.05 7.80 -14.97
N GLU A 243 11.35 8.36 -15.96
CA GLU A 243 11.20 7.75 -17.30
C GLU A 243 12.54 7.62 -18.04
N MET A 244 13.43 8.60 -17.86
CA MET A 244 14.79 8.63 -18.40
C MET A 244 15.81 7.88 -17.52
N GLY A 245 15.41 7.35 -16.37
CA GLY A 245 16.32 6.66 -15.43
C GLY A 245 17.28 7.57 -14.64
N LEU A 246 17.11 8.90 -14.73
CA LEU A 246 17.89 9.89 -14.00
C LEU A 246 17.51 9.98 -12.51
N LEU A 247 16.28 9.60 -12.18
CA LEU A 247 15.82 9.45 -10.80
C LEU A 247 15.58 7.98 -10.50
N GLN A 248 16.06 7.53 -9.34
CA GLN A 248 15.72 6.23 -8.78
C GLN A 248 14.69 6.40 -7.67
N PRO A 249 13.69 5.51 -7.56
CA PRO A 249 12.83 5.45 -6.40
C PRO A 249 13.67 5.26 -5.16
N ARG A 250 13.32 5.97 -4.10
CA ARG A 250 14.02 5.79 -2.83
C ARG A 250 13.47 4.51 -2.21
N GLN A 251 14.20 3.42 -2.39
CA GLN A 251 13.97 2.17 -1.68
C GLN A 251 14.34 2.46 -0.22
N ARG A 252 13.36 2.41 0.68
CA ARG A 252 13.57 2.52 2.11
C ARG A 252 13.15 1.22 2.75
#